data_AF-A0A849FFE4-F1
#
_entry.id   AF-A0A849FFE4-F1
#
_cell.length_a   1.000
_cell.length_b   1.000
_cell.length_c   1.000
_cell.angle_alpha   90.00
_cell.angle_beta   90.00
_cell.angle_gamma   90.00
#
_symmetry.space_group_name_H-M   'P 1'
#
loop_
_entity.id
_entity.type
_entity.pdbx_description
1 polymer ?
#
loop_
_entity_poly.entity_id
_entity_poly.type
_entity_poly.pdbx_seq_one_letter_code
_entity_poly.pdbx_strand_id
1 'polypeptide(L)'
;MLVNEGVEQVKILTLAERLEVSRSSFYWYFRDREHLLDDLLNEWSETNTGVFQRHCALPSTTLTEAILNLFLCFVGPDGFNHRLDFAVREWARRSNEVARVVAEADAQRILAIARLYKRFGHGPKRADIRARILYYMQIGYYALDLDETLEERLTRVPDWVEGFTGLMPSEAELAAFTKTLRATQGG
;
A
#
# COMPACT_ATOMS: atom_id res chain seq x y z
N MET A 1 -2.37 -1.26 18.02
CA MET A 1 -2.96 -0.11 18.74
C MET A 1 -3.35 1.00 17.77
N LEU A 2 -2.42 1.58 16.99
CA LEU A 2 -2.74 2.60 15.98
C LEU A 2 -3.91 2.20 15.04
N VAL A 3 -3.86 0.98 14.49
CA VAL A 3 -4.90 0.45 13.58
C VAL A 3 -6.26 0.23 14.23
N ASN A 4 -6.30 -0.20 15.49
CA ASN A 4 -7.54 -0.63 16.15
C ASN A 4 -8.15 0.44 17.05
N GLU A 5 -7.35 1.37 17.55
CA GLU A 5 -7.69 2.28 18.65
C GLU A 5 -7.36 3.75 18.33
N GLY A 6 -6.70 4.01 17.20
CA GLY A 6 -6.31 5.34 16.76
C GLY A 6 -5.05 5.88 17.45
N VAL A 7 -4.49 6.97 16.89
CA VAL A 7 -3.22 7.55 17.32
C VAL A 7 -3.26 8.12 18.76
N GLU A 8 -4.42 8.59 19.21
CA GLU A 8 -4.57 9.16 20.56
C GLU A 8 -4.37 8.10 21.66
N GLN A 9 -4.61 6.82 21.35
CA GLN A 9 -4.38 5.73 22.28
C GLN A 9 -2.93 5.26 22.27
N VAL A 10 -2.10 5.72 21.33
CA VAL A 10 -0.64 5.50 21.27
C VAL A 10 0.06 6.28 22.37
N LYS A 11 0.06 5.69 23.57
CA LYS A 11 0.70 6.21 24.79
C LYS A 11 1.73 5.22 25.32
N ILE A 12 2.86 5.75 25.79
CA ILE A 12 3.98 4.97 26.34
C ILE A 12 3.52 3.99 27.42
N LEU A 13 2.70 4.45 28.37
CA LEU A 13 2.25 3.61 29.50
C LEU A 13 1.38 2.45 29.02
N THR A 14 0.42 2.72 28.13
CA THR A 14 -0.47 1.69 27.56
C THR A 14 0.31 0.65 26.72
N LEU A 15 1.35 1.08 26.02
CA LEU A 15 2.24 0.18 25.28
C LEU A 15 3.14 -0.65 26.19
N ALA A 16 3.72 -0.03 27.22
CA ALA A 16 4.57 -0.73 28.19
C ALA A 16 3.77 -1.82 28.93
N GLU A 17 2.54 -1.52 29.34
CA GLU A 17 1.62 -2.50 29.94
C GLU A 17 1.30 -3.65 28.99
N ARG A 18 0.99 -3.38 27.72
CA ARG A 18 0.69 -4.42 26.73
C ARG A 18 1.89 -5.28 26.32
N LEU A 19 3.08 -4.71 26.34
CA LEU A 19 4.33 -5.41 26.03
C LEU A 19 4.94 -6.08 27.26
N GLU A 20 4.28 -5.99 28.42
CA GLU A 20 4.75 -6.53 29.71
C GLU A 20 6.17 -6.05 30.08
N VAL A 21 6.54 -4.83 29.65
CA VAL A 21 7.84 -4.21 29.94
C VAL A 21 7.69 -3.07 30.94
N SER A 22 8.74 -2.83 31.72
CA SER A 22 8.75 -1.68 32.64
C SER A 22 8.79 -0.37 31.84
N ARG A 23 8.24 0.70 32.43
CA ARG A 23 8.36 2.07 31.87
C ARG A 23 9.81 2.45 31.59
N SER A 24 10.73 2.06 32.46
CA SER A 24 12.17 2.29 32.33
C SER A 24 12.77 1.56 31.12
N SER A 25 12.35 0.31 30.88
CA SER A 25 12.75 -0.48 29.72
C SER A 25 12.20 0.09 28.42
N PHE A 26 11.01 0.69 28.44
CA PHE A 26 10.41 1.33 27.27
C PHE A 26 11.21 2.57 26.82
N TYR A 27 11.69 3.39 27.76
CA TYR A 27 12.53 4.56 27.44
C TYR A 27 13.90 4.19 26.84
N TRP A 28 14.33 2.94 26.99
CA TRP A 28 15.51 2.41 26.30
C TRP A 28 15.25 2.20 24.80
N TYR A 29 14.02 1.89 24.41
CA TYR A 29 13.61 1.72 23.01
C TYR A 29 13.12 3.03 22.37
N PHE A 30 12.37 3.84 23.12
CA PHE A 30 11.79 5.09 22.61
C PHE A 30 12.02 6.23 23.60
N ARG A 31 12.70 7.29 23.15
CA ARG A 31 13.07 8.42 24.02
C ARG A 31 11.86 9.12 24.64
N ASP A 32 10.80 9.27 23.85
CA ASP A 32 9.54 9.88 24.22
C ASP A 32 8.43 9.44 23.25
N ARG A 33 7.24 10.00 23.41
CA ARG A 33 6.08 9.67 22.56
C ARG A 33 6.27 10.16 21.14
N GLU A 34 6.95 11.28 20.94
CA GLU A 34 7.18 11.84 19.60
C GLU A 34 8.12 10.93 18.82
N HIS A 35 9.20 10.47 19.43
CA HIS A 35 10.11 9.48 18.84
C HIS A 35 9.39 8.20 18.40
N LEU A 36 8.50 7.66 19.25
CA LEU A 36 7.69 6.50 18.88
C LEU A 36 6.75 6.78 17.69
N LEU A 37 6.14 7.96 17.65
CA LEU A 37 5.23 8.36 16.57
C LEU A 37 5.98 8.54 15.25
N ASP A 38 7.18 9.10 15.29
CA ASP A 38 8.07 9.24 14.13
C ASP A 38 8.50 7.86 13.61
N ASP A 39 8.89 6.94 14.49
CA ASP A 39 9.23 5.56 14.11
C ASP A 39 8.05 4.84 13.46
N LEU A 40 6.82 5.06 13.96
CA LEU A 40 5.61 4.49 13.34
C LEU A 40 5.33 5.06 11.95
N LEU A 41 5.59 6.35 11.72
CA LEU A 41 5.46 6.96 10.39
C LEU A 41 6.52 6.46 9.41
N ASN A 42 7.76 6.28 9.89
CA ASN A 42 8.85 5.73 9.10
C ASN A 42 8.53 4.30 8.68
N GLU A 43 8.13 3.44 9.62
CA GLU A 43 7.70 2.06 9.34
C GLU A 43 6.55 2.06 8.33
N TRP A 44 5.49 2.85 8.56
CA TRP A 44 4.38 2.95 7.62
C TRP A 44 4.82 3.36 6.21
N SER A 45 5.70 4.34 6.11
CA SER A 45 6.23 4.82 4.83
C SER A 45 7.04 3.72 4.13
N GLU A 46 7.96 3.08 4.84
CA GLU A 46 8.82 2.01 4.33
C GLU A 46 8.01 0.77 3.90
N THR A 47 7.05 0.35 4.72
CA THR A 47 6.16 -0.77 4.39
C THR A 47 5.33 -0.41 3.16
N ASN A 48 4.47 0.61 3.24
CA ASN A 48 3.44 0.81 2.22
C ASN A 48 4.00 1.42 0.93
N THR A 49 4.89 2.42 1.02
CA THR A 49 5.50 3.04 -0.17
C THR A 49 6.57 2.13 -0.77
N GLY A 50 7.34 1.45 0.06
CA GLY A 50 8.35 0.49 -0.40
C GLY A 50 7.75 -0.68 -1.17
N VAL A 51 6.67 -1.29 -0.68
CA VAL A 51 5.96 -2.38 -1.41
C VAL A 51 5.49 -1.87 -2.78
N PHE A 52 4.84 -0.71 -2.85
CA PHE A 52 4.41 -0.10 -4.12
C PHE A 52 5.55 0.04 -5.13
N GLN A 53 6.68 0.59 -4.69
CA GLN A 53 7.84 0.81 -5.53
C GLN A 53 8.45 -0.51 -6.01
N ARG A 54 8.59 -1.51 -5.13
CA ARG A 54 9.10 -2.84 -5.48
C ARG A 54 8.23 -3.50 -6.53
N HIS A 55 6.91 -3.57 -6.31
CA HIS A 55 5.98 -4.18 -7.26
C HIS A 55 5.93 -3.44 -8.59
N CYS A 56 5.97 -2.10 -8.58
CA CYS A 56 6.07 -1.31 -9.81
C CYS A 56 7.37 -1.54 -10.58
N ALA A 57 8.44 -2.01 -9.92
CA ALA A 57 9.76 -2.22 -10.52
C ALA A 57 10.03 -3.68 -10.89
N LEU A 58 9.13 -4.62 -10.56
CA LEU A 58 9.30 -6.03 -10.93
C LEU A 58 9.47 -6.19 -12.45
N PRO A 59 10.40 -7.08 -12.88
CA PRO A 59 10.55 -7.41 -14.29
C PRO A 59 9.21 -7.82 -14.90
N SER A 60 8.94 -7.30 -16.10
CA SER A 60 7.71 -7.56 -16.85
C SER A 60 7.97 -7.31 -18.32
N THR A 61 7.42 -8.18 -19.17
CA THR A 61 7.56 -8.13 -20.62
C THR A 61 6.45 -7.28 -21.24
N THR A 62 5.29 -7.24 -20.59
CA THR A 62 4.10 -6.49 -21.05
C THR A 62 3.61 -5.51 -19.99
N LEU A 63 2.83 -4.51 -20.43
CA LEU A 63 2.17 -3.58 -19.51
C LEU A 63 1.12 -4.30 -18.64
N THR A 64 0.41 -5.29 -19.19
CA THR A 64 -0.59 -6.07 -18.46
C THR A 64 0.03 -6.88 -17.33
N GLU A 65 1.16 -7.54 -17.59
CA GLU A 65 1.97 -8.23 -16.57
C GLU A 65 2.48 -7.25 -15.51
N ALA A 66 2.95 -6.06 -15.90
CA ALA A 66 3.40 -5.05 -14.95
C ALA A 66 2.28 -4.57 -14.01
N ILE A 67 1.05 -4.41 -14.52
CA ILE A 67 -0.11 -4.04 -13.71
C ILE A 67 -0.53 -5.20 -12.80
N LEU A 68 -0.48 -6.44 -13.26
CA LEU A 68 -0.72 -7.62 -12.42
C LEU A 68 0.31 -7.73 -11.28
N ASN A 69 1.59 -7.45 -11.58
CA ASN A 69 2.63 -7.34 -10.56
C ASN A 69 2.30 -6.27 -9.52
N LEU A 70 1.80 -5.11 -9.95
CA LEU A 70 1.31 -4.08 -9.03
C LEU A 70 0.09 -4.57 -8.24
N PHE A 71 -0.84 -5.32 -8.81
CA PHE A 71 -2.00 -5.84 -8.07
C PHE A 71 -1.59 -6.77 -6.94
N LEU A 72 -0.51 -7.55 -7.07
CA LEU A 72 0.01 -8.37 -5.97
C LEU A 72 0.35 -7.54 -4.72
N CYS A 73 0.73 -6.27 -4.88
CA CYS A 73 0.89 -5.31 -3.77
C CYS A 73 -0.38 -5.22 -2.91
N PHE A 74 -1.57 -5.33 -3.52
CA PHE A 74 -2.85 -5.05 -2.86
C PHE A 74 -3.54 -6.26 -2.24
N VAL A 75 -3.12 -7.46 -2.63
CA VAL A 75 -3.78 -8.72 -2.27
C VAL A 75 -2.84 -9.71 -1.56
N GLY A 76 -1.53 -9.46 -1.57
CA GLY A 76 -0.54 -10.27 -0.87
C GLY A 76 -0.54 -10.02 0.65
N PRO A 77 -0.15 -11.02 1.46
CA PRO A 77 -0.10 -10.91 2.92
C PRO A 77 0.93 -9.89 3.41
N ASP A 78 2.09 -9.81 2.75
CA ASP A 78 3.15 -8.81 3.00
C ASP A 78 2.99 -7.57 2.10
N GLY A 79 1.78 -7.39 1.57
CA GLY A 79 1.43 -6.30 0.69
C GLY A 79 1.17 -4.99 1.43
N PHE A 80 0.54 -4.06 0.72
CA PHE A 80 0.10 -2.78 1.24
C PHE A 80 -0.85 -2.98 2.42
N ASN A 81 -0.47 -2.46 3.59
CA ASN A 81 -1.30 -2.50 4.77
C ASN A 81 -2.31 -1.34 4.74
N HIS A 82 -3.48 -1.58 4.14
CA HIS A 82 -4.52 -0.58 3.98
C HIS A 82 -5.11 -0.09 5.32
N ARG A 83 -5.19 -0.97 6.33
CA ARG A 83 -5.68 -0.62 7.67
C ARG A 83 -4.72 0.34 8.38
N LEU A 84 -3.41 0.10 8.25
CA LEU A 84 -2.38 1.02 8.72
C LEU A 84 -2.42 2.35 7.96
N ASP A 85 -2.55 2.30 6.63
CA ASP A 85 -2.67 3.51 5.80
C ASP A 85 -3.86 4.37 6.21
N PHE A 86 -5.02 3.75 6.46
CA PHE A 86 -6.21 4.44 6.93
C PHE A 86 -6.00 5.11 8.29
N ALA A 87 -5.39 4.40 9.25
CA ALA A 87 -5.10 4.94 10.56
C ALA A 87 -4.14 6.16 10.51
N VAL A 88 -3.11 6.11 9.65
CA VAL A 88 -2.20 7.25 9.43
C VAL A 88 -2.90 8.41 8.73
N ARG A 89 -3.80 8.14 7.77
CA ARG A 89 -4.62 9.20 7.13
C ARG A 89 -5.60 9.86 8.10
N GLU A 90 -6.18 9.10 9.03
CA GLU A 90 -7.01 9.66 10.11
C GLU A 90 -6.18 10.56 11.03
N TRP A 91 -4.96 10.14 11.36
CA TRP A 91 -4.01 10.96 12.12
C TRP A 91 -3.64 12.24 11.37
N ALA A 92 -3.39 12.16 10.06
CA ALA A 92 -3.08 13.31 9.21
C ALA A 92 -4.17 14.41 9.24
N ARG A 93 -5.45 14.07 9.46
CA ARG A 93 -6.53 15.07 9.57
C ARG A 93 -6.35 16.03 10.74
N ARG A 94 -5.59 15.64 11.76
CA ARG A 94 -5.35 16.43 12.98
C ARG A 94 -3.90 16.91 13.11
N SER A 95 -3.01 16.53 12.19
CA SER A 95 -1.60 16.92 12.21
C SER A 95 -1.11 17.32 10.82
N ASN A 96 -0.76 18.60 10.66
CA ASN A 96 -0.22 19.14 9.41
C ASN A 96 1.12 18.49 9.03
N GLU A 97 1.92 18.11 10.02
CA GLU A 97 3.19 17.42 9.80
C GLU A 97 2.96 16.04 9.18
N VAL A 98 2.06 15.25 9.75
CA VAL A 98 1.71 13.92 9.24
C VAL A 98 1.03 14.04 7.87
N ALA A 99 0.18 15.06 7.67
CA ALA A 99 -0.42 15.33 6.36
C ALA A 99 0.65 15.57 5.27
N ARG A 100 1.75 16.24 5.60
CA ARG A 100 2.89 16.43 4.68
C ARG A 100 3.59 15.11 4.38
N VAL A 101 3.79 14.25 5.38
CA VAL A 101 4.38 12.92 5.21
C VAL A 101 3.50 12.04 4.31
N VAL A 102 2.18 12.06 4.51
CA VAL A 102 1.22 11.35 3.65
C VAL A 102 1.25 11.87 2.23
N ALA A 103 1.27 13.18 2.03
CA ALA A 103 1.32 13.77 0.70
C ALA A 103 2.59 13.39 -0.08
N GLU A 104 3.74 13.33 0.61
CA GLU A 104 5.01 12.88 0.01
C GLU A 104 4.94 11.39 -0.38
N ALA A 105 4.44 10.53 0.52
CA ALA A 105 4.26 9.10 0.22
C ALA A 105 3.33 8.88 -0.99
N ASP A 106 2.21 9.61 -1.05
CA ASP A 106 1.26 9.54 -2.17
C ASP A 106 1.93 9.98 -3.48
N ALA A 107 2.72 11.06 -3.46
CA ALA A 107 3.48 11.53 -4.63
C ALA A 107 4.50 10.48 -5.11
N GLN A 108 5.20 9.81 -4.19
CA GLN A 108 6.16 8.75 -4.51
C GLN A 108 5.47 7.52 -5.11
N ARG A 109 4.31 7.11 -4.59
CA ARG A 109 3.52 5.99 -5.10
C ARG A 109 3.01 6.28 -6.52
N ILE A 110 2.45 7.47 -6.75
CA ILE A 110 2.01 7.92 -8.08
C ILE A 110 3.20 7.95 -9.05
N LEU A 111 4.37 8.45 -8.62
CA LEU A 111 5.57 8.49 -9.46
C LEU A 111 6.05 7.09 -9.84
N ALA A 112 5.98 6.11 -8.92
CA ALA A 112 6.34 4.72 -9.21
C ALA A 112 5.44 4.11 -10.30
N ILE A 113 4.12 4.31 -10.19
CA ILE A 113 3.16 3.84 -11.20
C ILE A 113 3.35 4.59 -12.53
N ALA A 114 3.62 5.90 -12.50
CA ALA A 114 3.89 6.68 -13.71
C ALA A 114 5.16 6.20 -14.41
N ARG A 115 6.21 5.84 -13.66
CA ARG A 115 7.42 5.22 -14.20
C ARG A 115 7.10 3.87 -14.84
N LEU A 116 6.23 3.06 -14.23
CA LEU A 116 5.75 1.81 -14.83
C LEU A 116 5.15 2.05 -16.21
N TYR A 117 4.17 2.95 -16.34
CA TYR A 117 3.57 3.24 -17.66
C TYR A 117 4.59 3.78 -18.68
N LYS A 118 5.54 4.62 -18.24
CA LYS A 118 6.60 5.15 -19.11
C LYS A 118 7.49 4.06 -19.70
N ARG A 119 7.83 3.01 -18.92
CA ARG A 119 8.63 1.88 -19.42
C ARG A 119 7.97 1.17 -20.60
N PHE A 120 6.64 1.21 -20.67
CA PHE A 120 5.84 0.63 -21.76
C PHE A 120 5.39 1.67 -22.79
N GLY A 121 6.17 2.74 -22.99
CA GLY A 121 6.01 3.68 -24.10
C GLY A 121 4.97 4.78 -23.90
N HIS A 122 4.36 4.90 -22.72
CA HIS A 122 3.46 6.02 -22.45
C HIS A 122 4.23 7.33 -22.29
N GLY A 123 3.83 8.36 -23.04
CA GLY A 123 4.35 9.72 -22.87
C GLY A 123 4.05 10.30 -21.48
N PRO A 124 4.83 11.29 -21.01
CA PRO A 124 4.79 11.75 -19.61
C PRO A 124 3.40 12.12 -19.09
N LYS A 125 2.61 12.88 -19.86
CA LYS A 125 1.26 13.30 -19.49
C LYS A 125 0.31 12.11 -19.35
N ARG A 126 0.37 11.15 -20.27
CA ARG A 126 -0.51 9.98 -20.24
C ARG A 126 -0.14 9.04 -19.08
N ALA A 127 1.15 8.90 -18.80
CA ALA A 127 1.63 8.10 -17.68
C ALA A 127 1.21 8.69 -16.32
N ASP A 128 1.33 10.01 -16.13
CA ASP A 128 0.88 10.69 -14.90
C ASP A 128 -0.63 10.49 -14.67
N ILE A 129 -1.46 10.74 -15.68
CA ILE A 129 -2.92 10.62 -15.54
C ILE A 129 -3.34 9.17 -15.27
N ARG A 130 -2.76 8.18 -15.97
CA ARG A 130 -3.07 6.76 -15.71
C ARG A 130 -2.61 6.31 -14.32
N ALA A 131 -1.46 6.79 -13.86
CA ALA A 131 -1.00 6.52 -12.50
C ALA A 131 -1.95 7.05 -11.43
N ARG A 132 -2.46 8.28 -11.60
CA ARG A 132 -3.46 8.88 -10.70
C ARG A 132 -4.78 8.14 -10.73
N ILE A 133 -5.26 7.75 -11.90
CA ILE A 133 -6.50 6.96 -12.05
C ILE A 133 -6.39 5.66 -11.25
N LEU A 134 -5.32 4.89 -11.47
CA LEU A 134 -5.12 3.62 -10.76
C LEU A 134 -4.98 3.86 -9.25
N TYR A 135 -4.14 4.81 -8.86
CA TYR A 135 -3.86 5.09 -7.45
C TYR A 135 -5.10 5.54 -6.67
N TYR A 136 -5.84 6.52 -7.19
CA TYR A 136 -7.02 7.05 -6.51
C TYR A 136 -8.19 6.07 -6.54
N MET A 137 -8.34 5.27 -7.61
CA MET A 137 -9.29 4.15 -7.61
C MET A 137 -8.97 3.19 -6.46
N GLN A 138 -7.71 2.77 -6.32
CA GLN A 138 -7.32 1.82 -5.29
C GLN A 138 -7.52 2.37 -3.87
N ILE A 139 -7.23 3.66 -3.63
CA ILE A 139 -7.55 4.31 -2.36
C ILE A 139 -9.06 4.31 -2.12
N GLY A 140 -9.86 4.65 -3.12
CA GLY A 140 -11.32 4.63 -3.00
C GLY A 140 -11.85 3.24 -2.67
N TYR A 141 -11.29 2.22 -3.31
CA TYR A 141 -11.62 0.81 -3.06
C TYR A 141 -11.34 0.42 -1.60
N TYR A 142 -10.19 0.83 -1.05
CA TYR A 142 -9.88 0.61 0.37
C TYR A 142 -10.72 1.46 1.33
N ALA A 143 -11.06 2.69 0.94
CA ALA A 143 -11.87 3.59 1.78
C ALA A 143 -13.32 3.10 1.94
N LEU A 144 -13.82 2.33 0.98
CA LEU A 144 -15.13 1.71 1.05
C LEU A 144 -15.16 0.40 1.84
N ASP A 145 -13.99 -0.14 2.22
CA ASP A 145 -13.84 -1.38 3.02
C ASP A 145 -14.78 -2.49 2.55
N LEU A 146 -14.73 -2.78 1.25
CA LEU A 146 -15.65 -3.71 0.61
C LEU A 146 -15.44 -5.14 1.13
N ASP A 147 -16.53 -5.79 1.54
CA ASP A 147 -16.54 -7.20 1.95
C ASP A 147 -16.57 -8.12 0.71
N GLU A 148 -15.42 -8.23 0.05
CA GLU A 148 -15.25 -9.08 -1.13
C GLU A 148 -14.22 -10.17 -0.87
N THR A 149 -14.61 -11.41 -1.18
CA THR A 149 -13.71 -12.55 -1.14
C THR A 149 -12.61 -12.44 -2.19
N LEU A 150 -11.50 -13.15 -1.99
CA LEU A 150 -10.42 -13.22 -2.97
C LEU A 150 -10.93 -13.71 -4.34
N GLU A 151 -11.83 -14.70 -4.35
CA GLU A 151 -12.38 -15.26 -5.57
C GLU A 151 -13.23 -14.23 -6.34
N GLU A 152 -14.07 -13.45 -5.65
CA GLU A 152 -14.83 -12.34 -6.27
C GLU A 152 -13.91 -11.23 -6.82
N ARG A 153 -12.77 -10.99 -6.19
CA ARG A 153 -11.79 -10.03 -6.71
C ARG A 153 -11.07 -10.58 -7.94
N LEU A 154 -10.72 -11.87 -7.93
CA LEU A 154 -10.05 -12.56 -9.03
C LEU A 154 -10.88 -12.54 -10.32
N THR A 155 -12.22 -12.68 -10.24
CA THR A 155 -13.08 -12.64 -11.43
C THR A 155 -13.03 -11.31 -12.17
N ARG A 156 -12.70 -10.21 -11.47
CA ARG A 156 -12.66 -8.84 -12.03
C ARG A 156 -11.27 -8.41 -12.49
N VAL A 157 -10.23 -9.18 -12.18
CA VAL A 157 -8.84 -8.83 -12.51
C VAL A 157 -8.64 -8.55 -14.01
N PRO A 158 -9.17 -9.37 -14.95
CA PRO A 158 -8.98 -9.11 -16.38
C PRO A 158 -9.54 -7.74 -16.79
N ASP A 159 -10.77 -7.42 -16.35
CA ASP A 159 -11.45 -6.17 -16.68
C ASP A 159 -10.77 -4.96 -16.03
N TRP A 160 -10.25 -5.12 -14.81
CA TRP A 160 -9.45 -4.07 -14.17
C TRP A 160 -8.17 -3.79 -14.93
N VAL A 161 -7.44 -4.84 -15.34
CA VAL A 161 -6.23 -4.68 -16.16
C VAL A 161 -6.57 -3.99 -17.48
N GLU A 162 -7.65 -4.39 -18.14
CA GLU A 162 -8.11 -3.72 -19.36
C GLU A 162 -8.46 -2.25 -19.10
N GLY A 163 -9.21 -1.94 -18.05
CA GLY A 163 -9.55 -0.57 -17.68
C GLY A 163 -8.32 0.33 -17.48
N PHE A 164 -7.27 -0.20 -16.83
CA PHE A 164 -6.06 0.57 -16.54
C PHE A 164 -5.03 0.62 -17.68
N THR A 165 -5.10 -0.29 -18.64
CA THR A 165 -4.09 -0.41 -19.72
C THR A 165 -4.65 -0.13 -21.11
N GLY A 166 -5.94 -0.42 -21.32
CA GLY A 166 -6.57 -0.56 -22.63
C GLY A 166 -6.23 -1.87 -23.35
N LEU A 167 -5.69 -2.86 -22.63
CA LEU A 167 -5.22 -4.13 -23.16
C LEU A 167 -5.74 -5.29 -22.30
N MET A 168 -6.17 -6.37 -22.95
CA MET A 168 -6.51 -7.60 -22.25
C MET A 168 -5.24 -8.35 -21.82
N PRO A 169 -5.14 -8.80 -20.56
CA PRO A 169 -4.05 -9.68 -20.15
C PRO A 169 -4.19 -11.05 -20.82
N SER A 170 -3.08 -11.72 -21.05
CA SER A 170 -3.10 -13.09 -21.59
C SER A 170 -3.51 -14.12 -20.54
N GLU A 171 -4.01 -15.28 -20.97
CA GLU A 171 -4.31 -16.39 -20.07
C GLU A 171 -3.10 -16.83 -19.24
N ALA A 172 -1.91 -16.80 -19.84
CA ALA A 172 -0.65 -17.14 -19.17
C ALA A 172 -0.31 -16.15 -18.05
N GLU A 173 -0.51 -14.85 -18.28
CA GLU A 173 -0.31 -13.80 -17.26
C GLU A 173 -1.30 -13.95 -16.10
N LEU A 174 -2.58 -14.20 -16.39
CA LEU A 174 -3.61 -14.42 -15.37
C LEU A 174 -3.35 -15.68 -14.55
N ALA A 175 -2.92 -16.77 -15.20
CA ALA A 175 -2.55 -18.02 -14.52
C ALA A 175 -1.33 -17.82 -13.61
N ALA A 176 -0.31 -17.09 -14.08
CA ALA A 176 0.88 -16.78 -13.28
C ALA A 176 0.53 -15.90 -12.07
N PHE A 177 -0.26 -14.84 -12.26
CA PHE A 177 -0.75 -13.98 -11.19
C PHE A 177 -1.52 -14.78 -10.12
N THR A 178 -2.48 -15.59 -10.54
CA THR A 178 -3.31 -16.41 -9.63
C THR A 178 -2.47 -17.42 -8.86
N LYS A 179 -1.49 -18.06 -9.52
CA LYS A 179 -0.57 -19.01 -8.89
C LYS A 179 0.27 -18.31 -7.81
N THR A 180 0.86 -17.16 -8.13
CA THR A 180 1.66 -16.39 -7.16
C THR A 180 0.81 -15.97 -5.96
N LEU A 181 -0.38 -15.44 -6.20
CA LEU A 181 -1.28 -15.00 -5.15
C LEU A 181 -1.67 -16.15 -4.20
N ARG A 182 -2.04 -17.30 -4.73
CA ARG A 182 -2.41 -18.47 -3.92
C ARG A 182 -1.22 -19.03 -3.15
N ALA A 183 -0.01 -19.00 -3.71
CA ALA A 183 1.20 -19.41 -3.00
C ALA A 183 1.49 -18.52 -1.78
N THR A 184 1.19 -17.21 -1.87
CA THR A 184 1.36 -16.29 -0.75
C THR A 184 0.29 -16.45 0.35
N GLN A 185 -0.88 -17.02 0.05
CA GLN A 185 -1.97 -17.18 1.02
C GLN A 185 -1.93 -18.51 1.80
N GLY A 186 -1.16 -19.49 1.33
CA GLY A 186 -1.07 -20.84 1.93
C GLY A 186 0.17 -21.07 2.78
N GLY A 187 0.90 -20.00 3.15
CA GLY A 187 2.12 -20.03 3.96
C GLY A 187 1.89 -19.58 5.40
#